data_AF-A0A3C1PXA0-F1
#
_entry.id   AF-A0A3C1PXA0-F1
#
_cell.length_a   1.000
_cell.length_b   1.000
_cell.length_c   1.000
_cell.angle_alpha   90.00
_cell.angle_beta   90.00
_cell.angle_gamma   90.00
#
_symmetry.space_group_name_H-M   'P 1'
#
loop_
_entity.id
_entity.type
_entity.pdbx_description
1 polymer ?
#
loop_
_entity_poly.entity_id
_entity_poly.type
_entity_poly.pdbx_seq_one_letter_code
_entity_poly.pdbx_strand_id
1 'polypeptide(L)'
;VGPLMSAPLIALALMAIFSGYQFLGGNISPLYKPFEFHPDAPAFIASISAVVIGLFLAWKLYGNTEKDPLENRGVFKHFRNKFYIDEAYAKVVRYGQDTLAAFIHFFDELVINGFLVDGFSRAAGGFGRIFGRLQSGNLQGYAVLFGIGVLLVIYLTVFVS
;
A
#
# COMPACT_ATOMS: atom_id res chain seq x y z
N VAL A 1 -28.68 8.15 24.90
CA VAL A 1 -28.60 7.54 23.54
C VAL A 1 -29.94 7.71 22.86
N GLY A 2 -29.97 8.20 21.62
CA GLY A 2 -31.23 8.33 20.88
C GLY A 2 -31.83 6.96 20.53
N PRO A 3 -33.14 6.87 20.24
CA PRO A 3 -33.83 5.62 19.93
C PRO A 3 -33.17 4.83 18.78
N LEU A 4 -32.58 5.55 17.82
CA LEU A 4 -31.88 5.00 16.67
C LEU A 4 -30.59 4.22 17.04
N MET A 5 -29.94 4.59 18.15
CA MET A 5 -28.71 3.93 18.63
C MET A 5 -28.98 2.89 19.72
N SER A 6 -30.03 3.08 20.54
CA SER A 6 -30.38 2.09 21.56
C SER A 6 -30.92 0.80 20.95
N ALA A 7 -31.64 0.88 19.83
CA ALA A 7 -32.18 -0.28 19.12
C ALA A 7 -31.09 -1.31 18.74
N PRO A 8 -30.01 -0.96 18.00
CA PRO A 8 -28.97 -1.93 17.67
C PRO A 8 -28.20 -2.42 18.91
N LEU A 9 -27.94 -1.57 19.90
CA LEU A 9 -27.24 -1.97 21.13
C LEU A 9 -28.03 -3.02 21.94
N ILE A 10 -29.34 -2.81 22.10
CA ILE A 10 -30.22 -3.75 22.81
C ILE A 10 -30.30 -5.07 22.04
N ALA A 11 -30.46 -5.02 20.72
CA ALA A 11 -30.48 -6.21 19.88
C ALA A 11 -29.19 -7.03 20.04
N LEU A 12 -28.02 -6.38 19.97
CA LEU A 12 -26.73 -7.05 20.16
C LEU A 12 -26.55 -7.60 21.57
N ALA A 13 -26.98 -6.88 22.61
CA ALA A 13 -26.90 -7.35 23.99
C ALA A 13 -27.76 -8.61 24.22
N LEU A 14 -28.99 -8.63 23.69
CA LEU A 14 -29.85 -9.81 23.74
C LEU A 14 -29.20 -10.98 23.00
N MET A 15 -28.68 -10.75 21.80
CA MET A 15 -27.97 -11.79 21.05
C MET A 15 -26.74 -12.32 21.80
N ALA A 16 -25.95 -11.46 22.45
CA ALA A 16 -24.81 -11.89 23.26
C ALA A 16 -25.23 -12.82 24.40
N ILE A 17 -26.32 -12.51 25.11
CA ILE A 17 -26.86 -13.35 26.20
C ILE A 17 -27.38 -14.68 25.66
N PHE A 18 -28.16 -14.67 24.59
CA PHE A 18 -28.82 -15.88 24.07
C PHE A 18 -27.90 -16.78 23.21
N SER A 19 -26.82 -16.23 22.64
CA SER A 19 -25.93 -16.95 21.73
C SER A 19 -25.28 -18.20 22.32
N GLY A 20 -25.00 -18.19 23.63
CA GLY A 20 -24.35 -19.32 24.32
C GLY A 20 -25.28 -20.47 24.68
N TYR A 21 -26.61 -20.30 24.59
CA TYR A 21 -27.56 -21.34 24.97
C TYR A 21 -27.66 -22.44 23.90
N GLN A 22 -27.95 -23.66 24.34
CA GLN A 22 -28.04 -24.84 23.48
C GLN A 22 -28.98 -24.68 22.28
N PHE A 23 -30.12 -23.99 22.48
CA PHE A 23 -31.08 -23.72 21.41
C PHE A 23 -30.48 -22.95 20.23
N LEU A 24 -29.54 -22.03 20.48
CA LEU A 24 -28.94 -21.19 19.44
C LEU A 24 -27.55 -21.72 19.07
N GLY A 25 -26.67 -21.89 20.05
CA GLY A 25 -25.29 -22.31 19.85
C GLY A 25 -25.17 -23.72 19.26
N GLY A 26 -26.03 -24.65 19.69
CA GLY A 26 -26.02 -26.04 19.20
C GLY A 26 -26.49 -26.21 17.76
N ASN A 27 -27.31 -25.27 17.25
CA ASN A 27 -27.84 -25.32 15.89
C ASN A 27 -26.97 -24.56 14.88
N ILE A 28 -26.15 -23.60 15.35
CA ILE A 28 -25.39 -22.68 14.48
C ILE A 28 -23.89 -23.02 14.49
N SER A 29 -23.34 -23.52 15.61
CA SER A 29 -21.91 -23.78 15.73
C SER A 29 -21.56 -25.27 15.54
N PRO A 30 -20.73 -25.62 14.55
CA PRO A 30 -20.24 -27.00 14.35
C PRO A 30 -19.40 -27.53 15.52
N LEU A 31 -18.87 -26.64 16.38
CA LEU A 31 -18.03 -26.99 17.53
C LEU A 31 -18.78 -26.87 18.87
N TYR A 32 -20.11 -26.77 18.86
CA TYR A 32 -20.87 -26.69 20.10
C TYR A 32 -20.68 -27.96 20.93
N LYS A 33 -20.07 -27.80 22.10
CA LYS A 33 -20.01 -28.85 23.13
C LYS A 33 -20.98 -28.47 24.24
N PRO A 34 -21.87 -29.39 24.67
CA PRO A 34 -22.67 -29.18 25.87
C PRO A 34 -21.75 -28.81 27.03
N PHE A 35 -22.12 -27.78 27.78
CA PHE A 35 -21.35 -27.36 28.94
C PHE A 35 -21.42 -28.45 30.01
N GLU A 36 -20.30 -29.12 30.26
CA GLU A 36 -20.17 -30.03 31.39
C GLU A 36 -19.71 -29.24 32.61
N PHE A 37 -20.60 -29.09 33.59
CA PHE A 37 -20.30 -28.35 34.81
C PHE A 37 -19.51 -29.21 35.79
N HIS A 38 -18.20 -29.00 35.81
CA HIS A 38 -17.27 -29.61 36.76
C HIS A 38 -16.75 -28.53 37.72
N PRO A 39 -17.45 -28.24 38.82
CA PRO A 39 -17.11 -27.12 39.72
C PRO A 39 -15.78 -27.31 40.46
N ASP A 40 -15.33 -28.55 40.60
CA ASP A 40 -14.05 -28.96 41.17
C ASP A 40 -12.90 -28.94 40.15
N ALA A 41 -13.20 -28.74 38.85
CA ALA A 41 -12.18 -28.68 37.82
C ALA A 41 -11.23 -27.50 38.10
N PRO A 42 -9.91 -27.74 38.22
CA PRO A 42 -8.94 -26.69 38.49
C PRO A 42 -8.97 -25.57 37.45
N ALA A 43 -9.23 -25.91 36.19
CA ALA A 43 -9.35 -24.95 35.09
C ALA A 43 -10.55 -24.00 35.25
N PHE A 44 -11.68 -24.49 35.77
CA PHE A 44 -12.88 -23.67 36.00
C PHE A 44 -12.63 -22.65 37.11
N ILE A 45 -12.10 -23.11 38.25
CA ILE A 45 -11.74 -22.26 39.39
C ILE A 45 -10.68 -21.23 38.99
N ALA A 46 -9.63 -21.65 38.27
CA ALA A 46 -8.59 -20.75 37.78
C ALA A 46 -9.14 -19.69 36.82
N SER A 47 -10.06 -20.04 35.93
CA SER A 47 -10.63 -19.10 34.96
C SER A 47 -11.53 -18.06 35.62
N ILE A 48 -12.45 -18.49 36.50
CA ILE A 48 -13.33 -17.56 37.23
C ILE A 48 -12.52 -16.66 38.15
N SER A 49 -11.57 -17.22 38.90
CA SER A 49 -10.70 -16.42 39.78
C SER A 49 -9.85 -15.42 39.00
N ALA A 50 -9.31 -15.79 37.83
CA ALA A 50 -8.58 -14.87 36.96
C ALA A 50 -9.45 -13.70 36.49
N VAL A 51 -10.71 -13.95 36.13
CA VAL A 51 -11.65 -12.88 35.74
C VAL A 51 -11.94 -11.95 36.92
N VAL A 52 -12.24 -12.51 38.10
CA VAL A 52 -12.56 -11.71 39.30
C VAL A 52 -11.35 -10.87 39.74
N ILE A 53 -10.16 -11.47 39.79
CA ILE A 53 -8.92 -10.78 40.15
C ILE A 53 -8.59 -9.70 39.11
N GLY A 54 -8.73 -10.02 37.82
CA GLY A 54 -8.50 -9.09 36.72
C GLY A 54 -9.42 -7.88 36.78
N LEU A 55 -10.72 -8.08 36.98
CA LEU A 55 -11.70 -7.00 37.15
C LEU A 55 -11.41 -6.16 38.39
N PHE A 56 -11.05 -6.79 39.51
CA PHE A 56 -10.71 -6.08 40.74
C PHE A 56 -9.46 -5.21 40.57
N LEU A 57 -8.40 -5.74 39.95
CA LEU A 57 -7.19 -4.99 39.66
C LEU A 57 -7.45 -3.84 38.68
N ALA A 58 -8.24 -4.09 37.63
CA ALA A 58 -8.64 -3.06 36.67
C ALA A 58 -9.42 -1.94 37.35
N TRP A 59 -10.43 -2.27 38.17
CA TRP A 59 -11.21 -1.28 38.91
C TRP A 59 -10.34 -0.47 39.88
N LYS A 60 -9.43 -1.13 40.61
CA LYS A 60 -8.51 -0.45 41.53
C LYS A 60 -7.54 0.50 40.82
N LEU A 61 -7.04 0.14 39.65
CA LEU A 61 -6.02 0.90 38.93
C LEU A 61 -6.62 2.03 38.07
N TYR A 62 -7.76 1.77 37.43
CA TYR A 62 -8.39 2.68 36.46
C TYR A 62 -9.66 3.38 36.98
N GLY A 63 -10.20 2.99 38.13
CA GLY A 63 -11.50 3.47 38.61
C GLY A 63 -11.59 4.97 38.90
N ASN A 64 -10.47 5.65 39.20
CA ASN A 64 -10.46 7.09 39.51
C ASN A 64 -9.30 7.83 38.83
N THR A 65 -8.93 7.39 37.62
CA THR A 65 -7.76 7.88 36.93
C THR A 65 -8.12 8.36 35.52
N GLU A 66 -7.80 9.61 35.19
CA GLU A 66 -8.07 10.18 33.86
C GLU A 66 -7.04 9.76 32.79
N LYS A 67 -5.83 9.40 33.20
CA LYS A 67 -4.72 9.02 32.31
C LYS A 67 -4.09 7.72 32.77
N ASP A 68 -3.87 6.78 31.85
CA ASP A 68 -3.32 5.47 32.20
C ASP A 68 -2.02 5.59 33.03
N PRO A 69 -2.00 5.13 34.29
CA PRO A 69 -0.87 5.31 35.19
C PRO A 69 0.30 4.37 34.88
N LEU A 70 0.08 3.31 34.10
CA LEU A 70 1.08 2.30 33.73
C LEU A 70 1.65 2.51 32.33
N GLU A 71 1.06 3.41 31.55
CA GLU A 71 1.35 3.64 30.13
C GLU A 71 2.85 3.74 29.78
N ASN A 72 3.65 4.37 30.64
CA ASN A 72 5.10 4.57 30.41
C ASN A 72 6.01 3.65 31.23
N ARG A 73 5.46 2.69 31.98
CA ARG A 73 6.21 1.84 32.90
C ARG A 73 6.55 0.48 32.29
N GLY A 74 7.85 0.18 32.20
CA GLY A 74 8.36 -1.16 31.90
C GLY A 74 7.74 -1.82 30.66
N VAL A 75 7.12 -2.98 30.86
CA VAL A 75 6.48 -3.79 29.81
C VAL A 75 5.25 -3.11 29.20
N PHE A 76 4.51 -2.29 29.96
CA PHE A 76 3.28 -1.65 29.47
C PHE A 76 3.55 -0.61 28.38
N LYS A 77 4.74 0.00 28.35
CA LYS A 77 5.17 0.85 27.24
C LYS A 77 5.22 0.09 25.91
N HIS A 78 5.58 -1.19 25.94
CA HIS A 78 5.62 -2.03 24.75
C HIS A 78 4.21 -2.40 24.28
N PHE A 79 3.31 -2.71 25.22
CA PHE A 79 1.90 -2.95 24.91
C PHE A 79 1.23 -1.70 24.33
N ARG A 80 1.50 -0.51 24.87
CA ARG A 80 1.04 0.78 24.34
C ARG A 80 1.46 0.98 22.89
N ASN A 81 2.72 0.68 22.59
CA ASN A 81 3.30 0.84 21.25
C ASN A 81 3.02 -0.37 20.33
N LYS A 82 1.99 -1.18 20.60
CA LYS A 82 1.59 -2.33 19.77
C LYS A 82 2.77 -3.26 19.43
N PHE A 83 3.64 -3.48 20.42
CA PHE A 83 4.88 -4.28 20.28
C PHE A 83 5.86 -3.78 19.21
N TYR A 84 5.73 -2.53 18.74
CA TYR A 84 6.50 -1.94 17.64
C TYR A 84 6.35 -2.69 16.30
N ILE A 85 5.32 -3.53 16.17
CA ILE A 85 5.08 -4.32 14.96
C ILE A 85 4.72 -3.38 13.81
N ASP A 86 3.82 -2.43 14.06
CA ASP A 86 3.38 -1.47 13.06
C ASP A 86 4.54 -0.62 12.52
N GLU A 87 5.43 -0.16 13.39
CA GLU A 87 6.62 0.62 13.02
C GLU A 87 7.63 -0.23 12.23
N ALA A 88 7.78 -1.50 12.58
CA ALA A 88 8.61 -2.43 11.81
C ALA A 88 8.03 -2.65 10.41
N TYR A 89 6.72 -2.92 10.30
CA TYR A 89 6.02 -3.04 9.02
C TYR A 89 6.15 -1.76 8.19
N ALA A 90 5.91 -0.60 8.79
CA ALA A 90 6.04 0.69 8.11
C ALA A 90 7.46 0.91 7.59
N LYS A 91 8.51 0.56 8.36
CA LYS A 91 9.89 0.65 7.89
C LYS A 91 10.19 -0.29 6.72
N VAL A 92 9.70 -1.53 6.80
CA VAL A 92 9.89 -2.52 5.73
C VAL A 92 9.20 -2.08 4.45
N VAL A 93 7.94 -1.66 4.55
CA VAL A 93 7.18 -1.16 3.40
C VAL A 93 7.83 0.09 2.83
N ARG A 94 8.16 1.07 3.67
CA ARG A 94 8.82 2.31 3.22
C ARG A 94 10.14 2.02 2.50
N TYR A 95 11.00 1.20 3.10
CA TYR A 95 12.27 0.87 2.46
C TYR A 95 12.10 0.08 1.17
N GLY A 96 11.20 -0.91 1.14
CA GLY A 96 10.97 -1.71 -0.06
C GLY A 96 10.30 -0.93 -1.17
N GLN A 97 9.17 -0.29 -0.87
CA GLN A 97 8.35 0.39 -1.86
C GLN A 97 8.99 1.70 -2.35
N ASP A 98 9.55 2.53 -1.46
CA ASP A 98 10.10 3.82 -1.87
C ASP A 98 11.38 3.63 -2.69
N THR A 99 12.21 2.63 -2.37
CA THR A 99 13.42 2.33 -3.17
C THR A 99 13.07 1.81 -4.56
N LEU A 100 12.08 0.93 -4.66
CA LEU A 100 11.58 0.45 -5.94
C LEU A 100 10.94 1.59 -6.75
N ALA A 101 10.13 2.44 -6.12
CA ALA A 101 9.52 3.59 -6.77
C ALA A 101 10.58 4.57 -7.28
N ALA A 102 11.61 4.86 -6.48
CA ALA A 102 12.72 5.72 -6.87
C ALA A 102 13.51 5.13 -8.05
N PHE A 103 13.73 3.81 -8.06
CA PHE A 103 14.40 3.15 -9.18
C PHE A 103 13.58 3.23 -10.48
N ILE A 104 12.27 2.98 -10.40
CA ILE A 104 11.36 3.08 -11.55
C ILE A 104 11.34 4.51 -12.08
N HIS A 105 11.21 5.50 -11.19
CA HIS A 105 11.23 6.91 -11.57
C HIS A 105 12.55 7.30 -12.23
N PHE A 106 13.69 6.87 -11.67
CA PHE A 106 15.00 7.13 -12.28
C PHE A 106 15.10 6.52 -13.69
N PHE A 107 14.59 5.30 -13.87
CA PHE A 107 14.59 4.65 -15.17
C PHE A 107 13.71 5.37 -16.20
N ASP A 108 12.50 5.80 -15.80
CA ASP A 108 11.58 6.57 -16.65
C ASP A 108 12.22 7.90 -17.08
N GLU A 109 12.78 8.65 -16.15
CA GLU A 109 13.43 9.93 -16.42
C GLU A 109 14.64 9.77 -17.36
N LEU A 110 15.49 8.77 -17.12
CA LEU A 110 16.71 8.57 -17.88
C LEU A 110 16.43 8.00 -19.28
N VAL A 111 15.64 6.93 -19.36
CA VAL A 111 15.46 6.16 -20.59
C VAL A 111 14.32 6.72 -21.43
N ILE A 112 13.18 7.00 -20.82
CA ILE A 112 12.00 7.45 -21.56
C ILE A 112 12.13 8.93 -21.86
N ASN A 113 12.24 9.78 -20.85
CA ASN A 113 12.29 11.23 -21.09
C ASN A 113 13.63 11.65 -21.71
N GLY A 114 14.75 11.22 -21.14
CA GLY A 114 16.09 11.61 -21.60
C GLY A 114 16.48 11.01 -22.96
N PHE A 115 16.49 9.68 -23.08
CA PHE A 115 17.00 9.02 -24.29
C PHE A 115 15.97 8.97 -25.42
N LEU A 116 14.74 8.56 -25.14
CA LEU A 116 13.71 8.45 -26.17
C LEU A 116 13.15 9.83 -26.53
N VAL A 117 12.47 10.51 -25.62
CA VAL A 117 11.74 11.75 -25.98
C VAL A 117 12.69 12.87 -26.38
N ASP A 118 13.60 13.26 -25.49
CA ASP A 118 14.53 14.36 -25.73
C ASP A 118 15.57 14.01 -26.80
N GLY A 119 16.04 12.76 -26.83
CA GLY A 119 16.98 12.29 -27.84
C GLY A 119 16.40 12.35 -29.25
N PHE A 120 15.19 11.83 -29.46
CA PHE A 120 14.51 11.92 -30.76
C PHE A 120 14.18 13.37 -31.13
N SER A 121 13.73 14.19 -30.18
CA SER A 121 13.44 15.61 -30.42
C SER A 121 14.71 16.37 -30.87
N ARG A 122 15.84 16.17 -30.19
CA ARG A 122 17.14 16.76 -30.56
C ARG A 122 17.63 16.25 -31.91
N ALA A 123 17.44 14.97 -32.22
CA ALA A 123 17.79 14.40 -33.51
C ALA A 123 16.96 15.04 -34.63
N ALA A 124 15.63 15.09 -34.48
CA ALA A 124 14.74 15.72 -35.45
C ALA A 124 15.07 17.21 -35.65
N GLY A 125 15.29 17.97 -34.57
CA GLY A 125 15.74 19.35 -34.65
C GLY A 125 17.14 19.51 -35.26
N GLY A 126 18.03 18.53 -35.05
CA GLY A 126 19.32 18.42 -35.73
C GLY A 126 19.16 18.28 -37.24
N PHE A 127 18.35 17.34 -37.69
CA PHE A 127 18.02 17.14 -39.11
C PHE A 127 17.42 18.40 -39.72
N GLY A 128 16.44 19.02 -39.06
CA GLY A 128 15.84 20.29 -39.52
C GLY A 128 16.87 21.41 -39.69
N ARG A 129 17.83 21.55 -38.76
CA ARG A 129 18.91 22.55 -38.89
C ARG A 129 19.88 22.26 -40.04
N ILE A 130 20.16 20.98 -40.32
CA ILE A 130 20.99 20.59 -41.47
C ILE A 130 20.28 20.94 -42.78
N PHE A 131 19.02 20.56 -42.92
CA PHE A 131 18.22 20.90 -44.09
C PHE A 131 18.04 22.41 -44.26
N GLY A 132 17.84 23.15 -43.16
CA GLY A 132 17.80 24.61 -43.20
C GLY A 132 19.09 25.26 -43.70
N ARG A 133 20.26 24.67 -43.40
CA ARG A 133 21.55 25.17 -43.91
C ARG A 133 21.76 24.93 -45.40
N LEU A 134 21.13 23.89 -45.97
CA LEU A 134 21.16 23.65 -47.42
C LEU A 134 20.40 24.74 -48.20
N GLN A 135 19.50 25.46 -47.53
CA GLN A 135 18.73 26.56 -48.10
C GLN A 135 19.49 27.90 -47.96
N SER A 136 20.72 27.97 -48.46
CA SER A 136 21.61 29.13 -48.28
C SER A 136 21.36 30.30 -49.25
N GLY A 137 20.36 30.19 -50.14
CA GLY A 137 20.04 31.20 -51.16
C GLY A 137 21.04 31.30 -52.32
N ASN A 138 22.06 30.44 -52.37
CA ASN A 138 23.07 30.45 -53.42
C ASN A 138 22.59 29.61 -54.64
N LEU A 139 22.28 30.27 -55.75
CA LEU A 139 21.84 29.67 -57.02
C LEU A 139 22.81 28.58 -57.55
N GLN A 140 24.12 28.76 -57.35
CA GLN A 140 25.13 27.80 -57.80
C GLN A 140 25.09 26.50 -56.98
N GLY A 141 24.77 26.60 -55.68
CA GLY A 141 24.60 25.45 -54.80
C GLY A 141 23.40 24.59 -55.20
N TYR A 142 22.30 25.21 -55.60
CA TYR A 142 21.11 24.50 -56.10
C TYR A 142 21.39 23.77 -57.42
N ALA A 143 22.15 24.36 -58.34
CA ALA A 143 22.51 23.73 -59.61
C ALA A 143 23.35 22.44 -59.40
N VAL A 144 24.29 22.45 -58.46
CA VAL A 144 25.10 21.27 -58.11
C VAL A 144 24.23 20.18 -57.48
N LEU A 145 23.35 20.52 -56.53
CA LEU A 145 22.40 19.59 -55.92
C LEU A 145 21.49 18.94 -56.97
N PHE A 146 20.99 19.72 -57.93
CA PHE A 146 20.15 19.22 -59.03
C PHE A 146 20.92 18.24 -59.93
N GLY A 147 22.16 18.57 -60.30
CA GLY A 147 23.02 17.68 -61.08
C GLY A 147 23.31 16.35 -60.38
N ILE A 148 23.60 16.38 -59.07
CA ILE A 148 23.75 15.17 -58.25
C ILE A 148 22.46 14.36 -58.24
N GLY A 149 21.30 15.00 -58.06
CA GLY A 149 19.99 14.32 -58.07
C GLY A 149 19.71 13.59 -59.38
N VAL A 150 19.98 14.21 -60.52
CA VAL A 150 19.82 13.58 -61.84
C VAL A 150 20.73 12.37 -62.01
N LEU A 151 22.01 12.50 -61.66
CA LEU A 151 22.96 11.38 -61.72
C LEU A 151 22.54 10.21 -60.82
N LEU A 152 22.02 10.52 -59.62
CA LEU A 152 21.55 9.52 -58.66
C LEU A 152 20.32 8.76 -59.17
N VAL A 153 19.36 9.46 -59.80
CA VAL A 153 18.19 8.85 -60.44
C VAL A 153 18.59 7.95 -61.61
N ILE A 154 19.52 8.39 -62.46
CA ILE A 154 20.04 7.57 -63.57
C ILE A 154 20.71 6.32 -62.99
N TYR A 155 21.55 6.47 -61.97
CA TYR A 155 22.24 5.35 -61.34
C TYR A 155 21.26 4.33 -60.74
N LEU A 156 20.29 4.77 -59.93
CA LEU A 156 19.28 3.88 -59.35
C LEU A 156 18.47 3.16 -60.43
N THR A 157 18.05 3.88 -61.47
CA THR A 157 17.21 3.31 -62.53
C THR A 157 17.96 2.33 -63.43
N VAL A 158 19.27 2.53 -63.65
CA VAL A 158 20.06 1.71 -64.58
C VAL A 158 20.73 0.52 -63.88
N PHE A 159 21.13 0.67 -62.62
CA PHE A 159 21.94 -0.32 -61.91
C PHE A 159 21.23 -1.00 -60.73
N VAL A 160 20.15 -0.42 -60.20
CA VAL A 160 19.39 -1.01 -59.07
C VAL A 160 18.04 -1.60 -59.50
N SER A 161 17.43 -1.08 -60.57
CA SER A 161 16.34 -1.75 -61.31
C SER A 161 16.90 -2.80 -62.26
#